data_AF-A0A7Y2JVV7-F1
#
_entry.id   AF-A0A7Y2JVV7-F1
#
_cell.length_a   1.000
_cell.length_b   1.000
_cell.length_c   1.000
_cell.angle_alpha   90.00
_cell.angle_beta   90.00
_cell.angle_gamma   90.00
#
_symmetry.space_group_name_H-M   'P 1'
#
loop_
_entity.id
_entity.type
_entity.pdbx_description
1 polymer ?
#
loop_
_entity_poly.entity_id
_entity_poly.type
_entity_poly.pdbx_seq_one_letter_code
_entity_poly.pdbx_strand_id
1 'polypeptide(L)'
;MLINAAQARSYGADLELGLALAERTRWTLTLEALRSRFDDFVNPSGASAGNFVGNELPNAPRLSSGTSLVHQQPLANGAVLALDLSASYMRRHFSEVSNNAPWRFPAKTT
;
A
#
# COMPACT_ATOMS: atom_id res chain seq x y z
N MET A 1 -9.68 -24.94 -17.50
CA MET A 1 -9.67 -23.67 -18.26
C MET A 1 -9.56 -22.52 -17.27
N LEU A 2 -8.58 -21.64 -17.43
CA LEU A 2 -8.43 -20.43 -16.60
C LEU A 2 -9.19 -19.30 -17.31
N ILE A 3 -10.31 -18.88 -16.75
CA ILE A 3 -11.18 -17.86 -17.36
C ILE A 3 -10.84 -16.52 -16.71
N ASN A 4 -10.47 -15.55 -17.53
CA ASN A 4 -10.07 -14.21 -17.12
C ASN A 4 -11.31 -13.43 -16.65
N ALA A 5 -11.37 -13.08 -15.37
CA ALA A 5 -12.41 -12.22 -14.80
C ALA A 5 -12.14 -10.76 -15.21
N ALA A 6 -12.63 -10.37 -16.38
CA ALA A 6 -11.98 -9.30 -17.14
C ALA A 6 -12.63 -7.91 -17.01
N GLN A 7 -13.07 -7.48 -15.82
CA GLN A 7 -13.13 -6.03 -15.56
C GLN A 7 -13.00 -5.65 -14.07
N ALA A 8 -11.82 -5.15 -13.71
CA ALA A 8 -11.55 -4.49 -12.44
C ALA A 8 -11.21 -3.02 -12.70
N ARG A 9 -11.71 -2.11 -11.86
CA ARG A 9 -11.26 -0.71 -11.84
C ARG A 9 -10.59 -0.40 -10.53
N SER A 10 -9.46 0.28 -10.65
CA SER A 10 -8.67 0.79 -9.54
C SER A 10 -8.55 2.29 -9.68
N TYR A 11 -8.89 3.01 -8.62
CA TYR A 11 -8.70 4.44 -8.49
C TYR A 11 -7.75 4.66 -7.34
N GLY A 12 -6.65 5.35 -7.61
CA GLY A 12 -5.60 5.62 -6.62
C GLY A 12 -5.28 7.10 -6.55
N ALA A 13 -4.73 7.52 -5.42
CA ALA A 13 -4.04 8.78 -5.27
C ALA A 13 -2.73 8.52 -4.55
N ASP A 14 -1.66 9.05 -5.11
CA ASP A 14 -0.30 8.93 -4.59
C ASP A 14 0.22 10.33 -4.25
N LEU A 15 0.88 10.44 -3.11
CA LEU A 15 1.55 11.65 -2.66
C LEU A 15 2.95 11.29 -2.17
N GLU A 16 3.95 11.97 -2.74
CA GLU A 16 5.33 11.92 -2.29
C GLU A 16 5.78 13.32 -1.92
N LEU A 17 6.37 13.46 -0.72
CA LEU A 17 6.87 14.70 -0.17
C LEU A 17 8.32 14.50 0.29
N GLY A 18 9.22 15.33 -0.23
CA GLY A 18 10.61 15.40 0.21
C GLY A 18 10.93 16.80 0.73
N LEU A 19 11.43 16.89 1.96
CA LEU A 19 11.82 18.15 2.60
C LEU A 19 13.28 18.10 3.03
N ALA A 20 14.05 19.12 2.65
CA ALA A 20 15.35 19.40 3.24
C ALA A 20 15.12 20.25 4.50
N LEU A 21 14.93 19.59 5.66
CA LEU A 21 14.65 20.26 6.93
C LEU A 21 15.84 21.09 7.44
N ALA A 22 17.06 20.70 7.06
CA ALA A 22 18.30 21.43 7.28
C ALA A 22 19.33 21.04 6.21
N GLU A 23 20.48 21.71 6.16
CA GLU A 23 21.57 21.40 5.20
C GLU A 23 21.98 19.92 5.19
N ARG A 24 21.84 19.25 6.34
CA ARG A 24 22.26 17.86 6.57
C ARG A 24 21.12 16.96 7.01
N THR A 25 19.88 17.41 6.89
CA THR A 25 18.70 16.66 7.31
C THR A 25 17.69 16.62 6.19
N ARG A 26 17.35 15.42 5.73
CA ARG A 26 16.29 15.20 4.76
C ARG A 26 15.22 14.31 5.36
N TRP A 27 13.98 14.67 5.08
CA TRP A 27 12.82 13.91 5.48
C TRP A 27 11.97 13.63 4.26
N THR A 28 11.51 12.39 4.15
CA THR A 28 10.64 11.94 3.07
C THR A 28 9.38 11.32 3.66
N LEU A 29 8.25 11.58 3.01
CA LEU A 29 6.95 10.98 3.32
C LEU A 29 6.31 10.51 2.01
N THR A 30 5.84 9.27 2.00
CA THR A 30 5.03 8.69 0.94
C THR A 30 3.67 8.29 1.50
N LEU A 31 2.60 8.61 0.78
CA LEU A 31 1.23 8.22 1.09
C LEU A 31 0.59 7.70 -0.20
N GLU A 32 0.01 6.52 -0.15
CA GLU A 32 -0.75 5.93 -1.25
C GLU A 32 -2.12 5.51 -0.73
N ALA A 33 -3.18 5.95 -1.42
CA ALA A 33 -4.54 5.57 -1.13
C ALA A 33 -5.14 4.91 -2.37
N LEU A 34 -5.48 3.61 -2.26
CA LEU A 34 -5.98 2.82 -3.37
C LEU A 34 -7.39 2.32 -3.10
N ARG A 35 -8.30 2.51 -4.05
CA ARG A 35 -9.62 1.90 -4.03
C ARG A 35 -9.81 1.08 -5.29
N SER A 36 -9.80 -0.23 -5.11
CA SER A 36 -9.95 -1.20 -6.19
C SER A 36 -11.24 -1.99 -5.98
N ARG A 37 -12.01 -2.19 -7.05
CA ARG A 37 -13.24 -3.01 -7.00
C ARG A 37 -13.43 -3.79 -8.30
N PHE A 38 -14.05 -4.97 -8.19
CA PHE A 38 -14.57 -5.69 -9.34
C PHE A 38 -15.85 -5.00 -9.83
N ASP A 39 -15.86 -4.55 -11.09
CA ASP A 39 -17.04 -3.89 -11.69
C ASP A 39 -17.91 -4.90 -12.47
N ASP A 40 -17.30 -5.92 -13.06
CA ASP A 40 -18.03 -7.01 -13.72
C ASP A 40 -17.34 -8.36 -13.46
N PHE A 41 -18.15 -9.36 -13.11
CA PHE A 41 -17.72 -10.73 -12.92
C PHE A 41 -18.67 -11.62 -13.73
N VAL A 42 -18.35 -11.80 -15.01
CA VAL A 42 -19.11 -12.70 -15.89
C VAL A 42 -18.81 -14.14 -15.45
N ASN A 43 -19.74 -14.76 -14.74
CA ASN A 43 -19.67 -16.20 -14.44
C ASN A 43 -20.12 -16.99 -15.68
N PRO A 44 -19.21 -17.68 -16.39
CA PRO A 44 -19.52 -18.38 -17.63
C PRO A 44 -20.26 -19.71 -17.41
N SER A 45 -20.45 -20.14 -16.16
CA SER A 45 -21.10 -21.41 -15.81
C SER A 45 -22.60 -21.32 -15.56
N GLY A 46 -23.17 -20.10 -15.47
CA GLY A 46 -24.58 -19.89 -15.10
C GLY A 46 -24.95 -20.30 -13.66
N ALA A 47 -24.00 -20.82 -12.87
CA ALA A 47 -24.21 -21.20 -11.49
C ALA A 47 -24.24 -19.97 -10.57
N SER A 48 -25.16 -19.93 -9.60
CA SER A 48 -25.33 -18.82 -8.64
C SER A 48 -24.15 -18.61 -7.68
N ALA A 49 -23.12 -19.45 -7.75
CA ALA A 49 -21.93 -19.38 -6.90
C ALA A 49 -20.83 -18.57 -7.59
N GLY A 50 -20.75 -17.28 -7.26
CA GLY A 50 -19.58 -16.45 -7.59
C GLY A 50 -19.92 -15.19 -8.37
N ASN A 51 -20.80 -14.35 -7.84
CA ASN A 51 -20.80 -12.93 -8.20
C ASN A 51 -19.93 -12.19 -7.17
N PHE A 52 -18.77 -11.71 -7.60
CA PHE A 52 -17.86 -10.92 -6.77
C PHE A 52 -17.85 -9.43 -7.18
N VAL A 53 -18.80 -9.01 -8.02
CA VAL A 53 -19.01 -7.60 -8.35
C VAL A 53 -19.24 -6.81 -7.06
N GLY A 54 -18.46 -5.74 -6.87
CA GLY A 54 -18.47 -4.93 -5.67
C GLY A 54 -17.44 -5.33 -4.61
N ASN A 55 -16.78 -6.48 -4.73
CA ASN A 55 -15.69 -6.86 -3.83
C ASN A 55 -14.40 -6.08 -4.15
N GLU A 56 -13.56 -5.95 -3.13
CA GLU A 56 -12.23 -5.33 -3.25
C GLU A 56 -11.26 -6.29 -3.92
N LEU A 57 -10.28 -5.77 -4.66
CA LEU A 57 -9.25 -6.65 -5.17
C LEU A 57 -8.37 -7.16 -4.01
N PRO A 58 -8.04 -8.46 -3.99
CA PRO A 58 -7.10 -8.99 -3.02
C PRO A 58 -5.72 -8.34 -3.21
N ASN A 59 -4.98 -8.18 -2.11
CA ASN A 59 -3.67 -7.55 -2.05
C ASN A 59 -3.63 -6.08 -2.48
N ALA A 60 -4.77 -5.39 -2.47
CA ALA A 60 -4.86 -3.95 -2.71
C ALA A 60 -5.14 -3.21 -1.37
N PRO A 61 -4.11 -2.90 -0.56
CA PRO A 61 -4.30 -2.14 0.66
C PRO A 61 -4.87 -0.77 0.37
N ARG A 62 -5.95 -0.44 1.09
CA ARG A 62 -6.65 0.84 0.90
C ARG A 62 -5.81 2.09 1.16
N LEU A 63 -4.81 1.93 2.01
CA LEU A 63 -3.93 3.01 2.43
C LEU A 63 -2.59 2.40 2.83
N SER A 64 -1.52 2.92 2.25
CA SER A 64 -0.14 2.67 2.66
C SER A 64 0.55 4.01 2.89
N SER A 65 1.53 4.04 3.78
CA SER A 65 2.35 5.20 4.04
C SER A 65 3.74 4.81 4.48
N GLY A 66 4.75 5.55 4.05
CA GLY A 66 6.13 5.38 4.49
C GLY A 66 6.75 6.72 4.83
N THR A 67 7.66 6.75 5.77
CA THR A 67 8.44 7.95 6.06
C THR A 67 9.87 7.60 6.41
N SER A 68 10.81 8.46 6.02
CA SER A 68 12.21 8.32 6.36
C SER A 68 12.84 9.64 6.74
N LEU A 69 13.79 9.61 7.66
CA LEU A 69 14.60 10.74 8.09
C LEU A 69 16.06 10.34 8.00
N VAL A 70 16.83 11.12 7.25
CA VAL A 70 18.28 10.95 7.10
C VAL A 70 18.97 12.19 7.64
N HIS A 71 19.87 12.00 8.59
CA HIS A 71 20.65 13.08 9.20
C HIS A 71 22.15 12.74 9.25
N GLN A 72 22.99 13.73 8.94
CA GLN A 72 24.44 13.62 9.01
C GLN A 72 25.02 14.61 10.01
N GLN A 73 25.56 14.11 11.11
CA GLN A 73 26.21 14.91 12.15
C GLN A 73 27.73 14.85 11.99
N PRO A 74 28.40 15.95 11.58
CA PRO A 74 29.85 16.01 11.60
C PRO A 74 30.37 16.01 13.04
N LEU A 75 31.48 15.32 13.25
CA LEU A 75 32.19 15.22 14.51
C LEU A 75 33.47 16.06 14.45
N ALA A 76 33.96 16.51 15.62
CA ALA A 76 35.12 17.39 15.71
C ALA A 76 36.43 16.77 15.16
N ASN A 77 36.49 15.44 15.07
CA ASN A 77 37.61 14.68 14.50
C ASN A 77 37.53 14.52 12.97
N GLY A 78 36.57 15.17 12.29
CA GLY A 78 36.35 15.06 10.85
C GLY A 78 35.54 13.84 10.42
N ALA A 79 35.13 12.97 11.34
CA ALA A 79 34.19 11.88 11.05
C ALA A 79 32.76 12.41 10.88
N VAL A 80 31.88 11.62 10.27
CA VAL A 80 30.45 11.93 10.14
C VAL A 80 29.64 10.76 10.69
N LEU A 81 28.75 11.06 11.63
CA LEU A 81 27.74 10.13 12.10
C LEU A 81 26.51 10.23 11.20
N ALA A 82 26.12 9.12 10.58
CA ALA A 82 24.88 9.02 9.81
C ALA A 82 23.78 8.38 10.65
N LEU A 83 22.61 9.01 10.66
CA LEU A 83 21.40 8.52 11.29
C LEU A 83 20.33 8.34 10.20
N ASP A 84 19.88 7.11 10.03
CA ASP A 84 18.83 6.72 9.10
C ASP A 84 17.67 6.11 9.89
N LEU A 85 16.54 6.80 9.91
CA LEU A 85 15.30 6.33 10.54
C LEU A 85 14.26 6.12 9.44
N SER A 86 13.57 4.99 9.48
CA SER A 86 12.45 4.72 8.58
C SER A 86 11.30 4.08 9.35
N ALA A 87 10.09 4.42 8.93
CA ALA A 87 8.86 3.83 9.43
C ALA A 87 7.90 3.60 8.28
N SER A 88 7.16 2.49 8.32
CA SER A 88 6.15 2.17 7.33
C SER A 88 4.86 1.71 7.99
N TYR A 89 3.73 2.04 7.36
CA TYR A 89 2.41 1.62 7.78
C TYR A 89 1.60 1.16 6.57
N MET A 90 1.00 -0.01 6.69
CA MET A 90 0.11 -0.54 5.67
C MET A 90 -1.20 -0.98 6.33
N ARG A 91 -2.32 -0.44 5.83
CA ARG A 91 -3.64 -0.78 6.32
C ARG A 91 -4.03 -2.20 5.89
N ARG A 92 -4.96 -2.79 6.65
CA ARG A 92 -5.52 -4.11 6.40
C ARG A 92 -6.01 -4.26 4.96
N HIS A 93 -5.69 -5.38 4.33
CA HIS A 93 -6.18 -5.77 3.01
C HIS A 93 -6.68 -7.21 3.05
N PHE A 94 -7.48 -7.58 2.06
CA PHE A 94 -7.98 -8.95 1.90
C PHE A 94 -6.99 -9.74 1.04
N SER A 95 -6.78 -11.02 1.36
CA SER A 95 -5.94 -11.91 0.54
C SER A 95 -6.72 -12.72 -0.50
N GLU A 96 -8.06 -12.69 -0.43
CA GLU A 96 -8.96 -13.46 -1.30
C GLU A 96 -10.06 -12.58 -1.92
N VAL A 97 -10.47 -12.92 -3.15
CA VAL A 97 -11.58 -12.27 -3.88
C VAL A 97 -12.95 -12.43 -3.20
N SER A 98 -13.06 -13.37 -2.27
CA SER A 98 -14.26 -13.65 -1.49
C SER A 98 -14.53 -12.59 -0.41
N ASN A 99 -13.54 -11.75 -0.08
CA ASN A 99 -13.59 -10.75 0.99
C ASN A 99 -14.03 -11.31 2.36
N ASN A 100 -13.81 -12.61 2.60
CA ASN A 100 -14.19 -13.27 3.84
C ASN A 100 -13.35 -12.75 5.03
N ALA A 101 -14.02 -12.49 6.16
CA ALA A 101 -13.42 -11.94 7.38
C ALA A 101 -12.19 -12.69 7.97
N PRO A 102 -12.02 -14.02 7.82
CA PRO A 102 -10.85 -14.76 8.34
C PRO A 102 -9.54 -14.44 7.63
N TRP A 103 -9.58 -13.83 6.43
CA TRP A 103 -8.42 -13.63 5.55
C TRP A 103 -8.02 -12.16 5.39
N ARG A 104 -8.36 -11.33 6.39
CA ARG A 104 -7.88 -9.95 6.49
C ARG A 104 -6.49 -9.94 7.09
N PHE A 105 -5.49 -9.52 6.32
CA PHE A 105 -4.19 -9.23 6.90
C PHE A 105 -4.31 -8.05 7.89
N PRO A 106 -3.71 -8.15 9.08
CA PRO A 106 -3.70 -7.06 10.05
C PRO A 106 -2.89 -5.88 9.53
N ALA A 107 -3.14 -4.69 10.09
CA ALA A 107 -2.34 -3.52 9.75
C ALA A 107 -0.91 -3.77 10.25
N LYS A 108 0.09 -3.50 9.42
CA LYS A 108 1.50 -3.67 9.76
C LYS A 108 2.13 -2.31 9.95
N THR A 109 2.87 -2.16 11.05
CA THR A 109 3.79 -1.03 11.29
C THR A 109 5.18 -1.62 11.43
N THR A 110 6.19 -1.03 10.80
CA THR A 110 7.59 -1.43 10.93
C THR A 110 8.43 -0.18 11.08
#